data_AF-A0A521IJD6-F1
#
_entry.id   AF-A0A521IJD6-F1
#
_cell.length_a   1.000
_cell.length_b   1.000
_cell.length_c   1.000
_cell.angle_alpha   90.00
_cell.angle_beta   90.00
_cell.angle_gamma   90.00
#
_symmetry.space_group_name_H-M   'P 1'
#
loop_
_entity.id
_entity.type
_entity.pdbx_description
1 polymer ?
#
loop_
_entity_poly.entity_id
_entity_poly.type
_entity_poly.pdbx_seq_one_letter_code
_entity_poly.pdbx_strand_id
1 'polypeptide(L)' 'MTYTKHSFTEEMVKWIRECFEEKRYGTFGFEITMHEGMPVSITKNERIMLKRIAGGIESTY' A
#
# COMPACT_ATOMS: atom_id res chain seq x y z
N MET A 1 0.20 11.57 -16.48
CA MET A 1 0.07 10.25 -17.13
C MET A 1 -1.32 9.74 -16.83
N THR A 2 -2.09 9.35 -17.84
CA THR A 2 -3.42 8.74 -17.62
C THR A 2 -3.22 7.28 -17.24
N TYR A 3 -3.72 6.86 -16.08
CA TYR A 3 -3.66 5.46 -15.68
C TYR A 3 -4.70 4.66 -16.48
N THR A 4 -4.25 3.57 -17.14
CA THR A 4 -5.19 2.58 -17.66
C THR A 4 -5.63 1.67 -16.52
N LYS A 5 -6.84 1.07 -16.62
CA LYS A 5 -7.30 0.07 -15.64
C LYS A 5 -6.28 -1.06 -15.43
N HIS A 6 -5.61 -1.46 -16.51
CA HIS A 6 -4.63 -2.55 -16.48
C HIS A 6 -3.37 -2.15 -15.72
N SER A 7 -2.72 -1.04 -16.13
CA SER A 7 -1.52 -0.53 -15.45
C SER A 7 -1.77 -0.20 -13.99
N PHE A 8 -2.98 0.29 -13.67
CA PHE A 8 -3.44 0.54 -12.31
C PHE A 8 -3.47 -0.74 -11.47
N THR A 9 -4.09 -1.80 -12.00
CA THR A 9 -4.23 -3.07 -11.28
C THR A 9 -2.87 -3.73 -11.07
N GLU A 10 -1.99 -3.68 -12.07
CA GLU A 10 -0.64 -4.24 -11.98
C GLU A 10 0.19 -3.54 -10.91
N GLU A 11 0.18 -2.20 -10.87
CA GLU A 11 0.93 -1.45 -9.86
C GLU A 11 0.43 -1.76 -8.45
N MET A 12 -0.89 -1.85 -8.27
CA MET A 12 -1.48 -2.18 -6.97
C MET A 12 -1.08 -3.58 -6.51
N VAL A 13 -1.26 -4.58 -7.37
CA VAL A 13 -0.98 -5.98 -7.05
C VAL A 13 0.51 -6.16 -6.76
N LYS A 14 1.38 -5.51 -7.53
CA LYS A 14 2.82 -5.54 -7.32
C LYS A 14 3.19 -5.03 -5.92
N TRP A 15 2.70 -3.85 -5.54
CA TRP A 15 3.05 -3.26 -4.25
C TRP A 15 2.49 -4.06 -3.06
N ILE A 16 1.26 -4.58 -3.17
CA ILE A 16 0.69 -5.47 -2.13
C ILE A 16 1.57 -6.72 -1.94
N ARG A 17 2.08 -7.30 -3.03
CA ARG A 17 3.00 -8.45 -2.94
C ARG A 17 4.30 -8.08 -2.24
N GLU A 18 4.89 -6.93 -2.57
CA GLU A 18 6.09 -6.42 -1.89
C GLU A 18 5.84 -6.28 -0.37
N CYS A 19 4.69 -5.74 0.04
CA CYS A 19 4.33 -5.65 1.46
C CYS A 19 4.27 -7.03 2.16
N PHE A 20 3.76 -8.06 1.47
CA PHE A 20 3.70 -9.42 2.01
C PHE A 20 5.08 -10.09 2.07
N GLU A 21 5.89 -9.96 1.02
CA GLU A 21 7.25 -10.51 0.94
C GLU A 21 8.15 -9.92 2.04
N GLU A 22 8.02 -8.62 2.28
CA GLU A 22 8.74 -7.91 3.34
C GLU A 22 8.14 -8.11 4.73
N LYS A 23 7.03 -8.87 4.85
CA LYS A 23 6.32 -9.10 6.13
C LYS A 23 6.00 -7.80 6.86
N ARG A 24 5.63 -6.74 6.13
CA ARG A 24 5.30 -5.43 6.71
C ARG A 24 4.10 -5.58 7.65
N TYR A 25 4.23 -5.09 8.88
CA TYR A 25 3.16 -5.12 9.88
C TYR A 25 2.40 -3.79 9.88
N GLY A 26 1.07 -3.86 9.76
CA GLY A 26 0.21 -2.69 9.82
C GLY A 26 -0.91 -2.71 8.81
N THR A 27 -1.46 -1.53 8.56
CA THR A 27 -2.47 -1.30 7.53
C THR A 27 -1.83 -0.55 6.39
N PHE A 28 -1.81 -1.15 5.21
CA PHE A 28 -1.36 -0.51 3.98
C PHE A 28 -2.51 -0.52 2.97
N GLY A 29 -2.56 0.52 2.14
CA GLY A 29 -3.63 0.71 1.18
C GLY A 29 -3.31 1.78 0.15
N PHE A 30 -4.26 2.01 -0.72
CA PHE A 30 -4.15 3.00 -1.79
C PHE A 30 -5.27 4.02 -1.64
N GLU A 31 -4.91 5.28 -1.79
CA GLU A 31 -5.85 6.36 -2.05
C GLU A 31 -5.82 6.67 -3.55
N ILE A 32 -7.00 6.72 -4.16
CA ILE A 32 -7.14 6.89 -5.61
C ILE A 32 -7.94 8.16 -5.84
N THR A 33 -7.32 9.13 -6.51
CA THR A 33 -8.02 10.35 -6.92
C THR A 33 -8.63 10.14 -8.29
N MET A 34 -9.95 10.33 -8.37
CA MET A 34 -10.74 10.18 -9.60
C MET A 34 -11.14 11.56 -10.13
N HIS A 35 -11.09 11.75 -11.45
CA HIS A 35 -11.65 12.90 -12.15
C HIS A 35 -12.44 12.40 -13.35
N GLU A 36 -13.73 12.77 -13.46
CA GLU A 36 -14.61 12.34 -14.57
C GLU A 36 -14.63 10.82 -14.81
N GLY A 37 -14.59 10.02 -13.73
CA GLY A 37 -14.57 8.56 -13.81
C GLY A 37 -13.20 7.96 -14.19
N MET A 38 -12.17 8.79 -14.37
CA MET A 38 -10.81 8.37 -14.68
C MET A 38 -9.88 8.54 -13.49
N PRO A 39 -9.02 7.54 -13.18
CA PRO A 39 -7.99 7.69 -12.15
C PRO A 39 -6.91 8.66 -12.61
N VAL A 40 -6.68 9.72 -11.83
CA VAL A 40 -5.67 10.76 -12.12
C VAL A 40 -4.46 10.70 -11.20
N SER A 41 -4.61 10.10 -10.02
CA SER A 41 -3.52 9.93 -9.05
C SER A 41 -3.73 8.69 -8.19
N ILE A 42 -2.62 8.09 -7.77
CA ILE A 42 -2.57 6.99 -6.81
C ILE A 42 -1.57 7.39 -5.73
N THR A 43 -2.02 7.40 -4.48
CA THR A 43 -1.18 7.62 -3.32
C THR A 43 -1.11 6.33 -2.52
N LYS A 44 0.09 5.80 -2.35
CA LYS A 44 0.36 4.65 -1.47
C LYS A 44 0.37 5.14 -0.03
N ASN A 45 -0.44 4.53 0.83
CA ASN A 45 -0.56 4.92 2.21
C ASN A 45 -0.22 3.75 3.13
N GLU A 46 0.73 3.96 4.03
CA GLU A 46 1.21 2.94 4.94
C GLU A 46 1.08 3.44 6.37
N ARG A 47 0.27 2.73 7.15
CA ARG A 47 0.20 2.89 8.60
C ARG A 47 0.86 1.67 9.22
N ILE A 48 2.17 1.77 9.38
CA ILE A 48 2.99 0.75 10.04
C ILE A 48 2.48 0.60 11.48
N MET A 49 2.07 -0.60 11.86
CA MET A 49 1.76 -0.93 13.25
C MET A 49 2.94 -1.67 13.84
N LEU A 50 3.52 -1.07 14.88
CA LEU A 50 4.54 -1.72 15.70
C LEU A 50 3.99 -3.06 16.20
N LYS A 51 4.73 -4.13 15.98
CA LYS A 51 4.38 -5.45 16.48
C LYS A 51 4.52 -5.46 18.00
N ARG A 52 3.41 -5.56 18.73
CA ARG A 52 3.44 -5.94 20.14
C ARG A 52 3.67 -7.44 20.21
N ILE A 53 4.87 -7.85 20.61
CA ILE A 53 5.18 -9.22 20.98
C ILE A 53 4.97 -9.40 22.49
N ALA A 54 4.72 -10.63 22.93
CA ALA A 54 4.59 -10.99 24.35
C ALA A 54 5.95 -10.77 25.05
N GLY A 55 6.28 -9.52 25.36
CA GLY A 55 7.58 -9.11 25.86
C GLY A 55 8.01 -7.67 25.49
N GLY A 56 7.33 -6.98 24.57
CA GLY A 56 7.69 -5.59 24.22
C GLY A 56 7.15 -5.08 22.89
N ILE A 57 7.66 -3.90 22.49
CA ILE A 57 7.44 -3.28 21.18
C ILE A 57 8.71 -3.51 20.35
N GLU A 58 8.59 -4.24 19.25
CA GLU A 58 9.69 -4.37 18.28
C GLU A 58 9.46 -3.32 17.18
N SER A 59 10.28 -2.27 17.16
CA SER A 59 10.33 -1.32 16.04
C SER A 59 11.50 -1.71 15.13
N THR A 60 11.19 -2.33 14.00
CA THR A 60 12.15 -2.44 12.89
C THR A 60 12.22 -1.10 12.19
N TYR A 61 13.32 -0.37 12.43
CA TYR A 61 13.82 0.71 11.57
C TYR A 61 14.54 0.10 10.36
#